data_AF-R7Z4A1-F1
#
_entry.id   AF-R7Z4A1-F1
#
_cell.length_a   1.000
_cell.length_b   1.000
_cell.length_c   1.000
_cell.angle_alpha   90.00
_cell.angle_beta   90.00
_cell.angle_gamma   90.00
#
_symmetry.space_group_name_H-M   'P 1'
#
loop_
_entity.id
_entity.type
_entity.pdbx_description
1 polymer ?
#
loop_
_entity_poly.entity_id
_entity_poly.type
_entity_poly.pdbx_seq_one_letter_code
_entity_poly.pdbx_strand_id
1 'polypeptide(L)'
;MHCECGSTSTYDGPFSTPRSVKQTYAELVDPSSKGSEEYDWGSIVGEYSMRALTFDKDRLPALSAVARRLQPRMGTYLAGLWLEQLPHSLLWTFYHDKWDAENNRVGDTERGPTRRPATNIPPTWSWTSVEDVVVRLPSDAHNTEDKVRIIDAGTTPLLADPFGAVKDGFIKLAGVLIPSRLRYEVEAGPCAAAVRYTLEIGHTEVPFVPDVTLSEGSSHIPSGQILHCIYLSHHRHNIEQAVMSLVLRCCDPVNGVYQRLGTLESEAATAAWYDGICESVITLV
;
A
#
# COMPACT_ATOMS: atom_id res chain seq x y z
N MET A 1 34.76 14.93 7.38
CA MET A 1 33.77 14.34 6.44
C MET A 1 34.18 12.89 6.22
N HIS A 2 33.55 11.97 6.95
CA HIS A 2 33.72 10.54 6.73
C HIS A 2 32.62 10.07 5.78
N CYS A 3 33.03 9.45 4.68
CA CYS A 3 32.16 8.85 3.69
C CYS A 3 31.94 7.39 4.12
N GLU A 4 30.70 7.00 4.41
CA GLU A 4 30.32 5.63 4.75
C GLU A 4 30.13 4.76 3.50
N CYS A 5 31.18 4.62 2.68
CA CYS A 5 31.16 3.65 1.58
C CYS A 5 31.97 2.41 1.96
N GLY A 6 31.30 1.46 2.62
CA GLY A 6 31.77 0.07 2.71
C GLY A 6 31.89 -0.52 1.30
N SER A 7 33.04 -1.12 1.05
CA SER A 7 33.44 -1.77 -0.22
C SER A 7 32.46 -2.85 -0.68
N THR A 8 32.21 -2.89 -1.99
CA THR A 8 31.52 -3.98 -2.71
C THR A 8 32.28 -5.29 -2.52
N SER A 9 31.84 -6.11 -1.57
CA SER A 9 32.33 -7.47 -1.36
C SER A 9 31.33 -8.44 -1.97
N THR A 10 31.72 -9.11 -3.05
CA THR A 10 31.01 -10.24 -3.65
C THR A 10 31.28 -11.49 -2.82
N TYR A 11 30.40 -11.81 -1.87
CA TYR A 11 30.35 -13.11 -1.21
C TYR A 11 29.28 -13.97 -1.90
N ASP A 12 29.72 -14.97 -2.66
CA ASP A 12 28.88 -16.02 -3.23
C ASP A 12 28.58 -17.08 -2.17
N GLY A 13 27.46 -16.92 -1.46
CA GLY A 13 26.84 -17.93 -0.61
C GLY A 13 25.46 -18.36 -1.16
N PRO A 14 24.89 -19.50 -0.73
CA PRO A 14 23.69 -20.09 -1.35
C PRO A 14 22.37 -19.37 -1.00
N PHE A 15 22.45 -18.17 -0.43
CA PHE A 15 21.32 -17.28 -0.20
C PHE A 15 21.68 -15.94 -0.81
N SER A 16 21.06 -15.62 -1.95
CA SER A 16 21.22 -14.33 -2.62
C SER A 16 20.90 -13.23 -1.63
N THR A 17 21.89 -12.39 -1.32
CA THR A 17 21.62 -11.15 -0.59
C THR A 17 20.61 -10.33 -1.40
N PRO A 18 19.56 -9.74 -0.77
CA PRO A 18 18.68 -8.82 -1.46
C PRO A 18 19.51 -7.73 -2.12
N ARG A 19 19.18 -7.37 -3.37
CA ARG A 19 19.90 -6.32 -4.08
C ARG A 19 19.77 -5.01 -3.28
N SER A 20 20.66 -4.07 -3.51
CA SER A 20 20.50 -2.71 -2.99
C SER A 20 19.96 -1.84 -4.10
N VAL A 21 19.11 -0.86 -3.77
CA VAL A 21 18.73 0.25 -4.68
C VAL A 21 19.90 0.82 -5.53
N LYS A 22 21.14 0.86 -5.00
CA LYS A 22 22.33 1.27 -5.79
C LYS A 22 22.71 0.26 -6.86
N GLN A 23 22.68 -1.04 -6.56
CA GLN A 23 22.89 -2.12 -7.54
C GLN A 23 21.76 -2.12 -8.57
N THR A 24 20.50 -1.99 -8.14
CA THR A 24 19.35 -1.88 -9.05
C THR A 24 19.47 -0.67 -9.97
N TYR A 25 19.91 0.48 -9.45
CA TYR A 25 20.18 1.66 -10.26
C TYR A 25 21.34 1.46 -11.23
N ALA A 26 22.43 0.82 -10.80
CA ALA A 26 23.57 0.53 -11.67
C ALA A 26 23.19 -0.37 -12.85
N GLU A 27 22.39 -1.42 -12.60
CA GLU A 27 21.84 -2.30 -13.63
C GLU A 27 20.87 -1.55 -14.57
N LEU A 28 20.02 -0.67 -14.03
CA LEU A 28 19.12 0.18 -14.81
C LEU A 28 19.85 1.12 -15.78
N VAL A 29 21.09 1.51 -15.45
CA VAL A 29 21.89 2.43 -16.27
C VAL A 29 22.81 1.67 -17.24
N ASP A 30 23.05 0.38 -17.02
CA ASP A 30 23.87 -0.46 -17.90
C ASP A 30 23.17 -0.77 -19.24
N PRO A 31 23.67 -0.24 -20.39
CA PRO A 31 23.09 -0.50 -21.71
C PRO A 31 23.23 -1.95 -22.17
N SER A 32 24.11 -2.73 -21.55
CA SER A 32 24.39 -4.12 -21.89
C SER A 32 23.57 -5.13 -21.09
N SER A 33 22.82 -4.67 -20.09
CA SER A 33 21.87 -5.49 -19.35
C SER A 33 20.79 -6.00 -20.30
N LYS A 34 20.89 -7.29 -20.67
CA LYS A 34 19.82 -8.00 -21.39
C LYS A 34 18.70 -8.26 -20.39
N GLY A 35 17.92 -7.22 -20.11
CA GLY A 35 16.84 -7.27 -19.12
C GLY A 35 15.68 -8.15 -19.59
N SER A 36 15.79 -9.46 -19.41
CA SER A 36 14.66 -10.36 -19.28
C SER A 36 14.37 -10.55 -17.79
N GLU A 37 13.85 -9.52 -17.14
CA GLU A 37 13.21 -9.62 -15.83
C GLU A 37 12.42 -8.32 -15.63
N GLU A 38 11.14 -8.49 -15.32
CA GLU A 38 10.18 -7.45 -14.96
C GLU A 38 10.82 -6.54 -13.90
N TYR A 39 10.93 -5.22 -14.14
CA TYR A 39 11.50 -4.34 -13.12
C TYR A 39 10.53 -4.28 -11.96
N ASP A 40 10.91 -4.95 -10.87
CA ASP A 40 10.06 -5.04 -9.69
C ASP A 40 10.17 -3.74 -8.87
N TRP A 41 9.28 -2.80 -9.21
CA TRP A 41 9.09 -1.58 -8.43
C TRP A 41 8.76 -1.88 -6.96
N GLY A 42 8.08 -3.00 -6.69
CA GLY A 42 7.79 -3.45 -5.33
C GLY A 42 9.04 -3.78 -4.54
N SER A 43 9.98 -4.51 -5.14
CA SER A 43 11.30 -4.77 -4.54
C SER A 43 12.06 -3.47 -4.25
N ILE A 44 12.07 -2.50 -5.18
CA ILE A 44 12.73 -1.20 -4.98
C ILE A 44 12.12 -0.45 -3.80
N VAL A 45 10.79 -0.38 -3.74
CA VAL A 45 10.05 0.29 -2.66
C VAL A 45 10.28 -0.40 -1.31
N GLY A 46 10.24 -1.74 -1.28
CA GLY A 46 10.49 -2.53 -0.08
C GLY A 46 11.91 -2.34 0.46
N GLU A 47 12.93 -2.49 -0.40
CA GLU A 47 14.33 -2.26 -0.05
C GLU A 47 14.59 -0.85 0.45
N TYR A 48 14.00 0.15 -0.20
CA TYR A 48 14.14 1.54 0.21
C TYR A 48 13.48 1.79 1.57
N SER A 49 12.28 1.24 1.78
CA SER A 49 11.51 1.40 3.02
C SER A 49 12.10 0.61 4.20
N MET A 50 12.90 -0.44 3.97
CA MET A 50 13.66 -1.13 5.02
C MET A 50 14.79 -0.30 5.62
N ARG A 51 15.19 0.80 4.98
CA ARG A 51 16.26 1.65 5.50
C ARG A 51 15.70 2.57 6.56
N ALA A 52 16.47 2.83 7.61
CA ALA A 52 16.13 3.85 8.59
C ALA A 52 16.15 5.23 7.91
N LEU A 53 14.98 5.68 7.46
CA LEU A 53 14.83 6.98 6.84
C LEU A 53 14.73 8.02 7.95
N THR A 54 15.59 9.04 7.89
CA THR A 54 15.55 10.12 8.86
C THR A 54 14.32 11.02 8.67
N PHE A 55 13.76 11.05 7.46
CA PHE A 55 12.63 11.92 7.10
C PHE A 55 11.70 11.24 6.08
N ASP A 56 10.51 10.82 6.49
CA ASP A 56 9.52 10.16 5.61
C ASP A 56 9.04 11.04 4.44
N LYS A 57 9.06 12.36 4.59
CA LYS A 57 8.78 13.31 3.49
C LYS A 57 9.71 13.15 2.29
N ASP A 58 10.90 12.58 2.49
CA ASP A 58 11.91 12.41 1.45
C ASP A 58 11.75 11.08 0.69
N ARG A 59 10.72 10.26 0.99
CA ARG A 59 10.49 8.97 0.35
C ARG A 59 10.30 9.05 -1.17
N LEU A 60 9.37 9.88 -1.65
CA LEU A 60 9.17 10.09 -3.09
C LEU A 60 10.37 10.81 -3.74
N PRO A 61 10.86 11.95 -3.21
CA PRO A 61 12.05 12.61 -3.75
C PRO A 61 13.27 11.70 -3.89
N ALA A 62 13.54 10.82 -2.92
CA ALA A 62 14.69 9.93 -2.95
C ALA A 62 14.60 8.85 -4.05
N LEU A 63 13.39 8.48 -4.46
CA LEU A 63 13.14 7.53 -5.54
C LEU A 63 12.87 8.19 -6.90
N SER A 64 12.77 9.52 -6.96
CA SER A 64 12.39 10.29 -8.16
C SER A 64 13.25 9.97 -9.39
N ALA A 65 14.58 9.85 -9.22
CA ALA A 65 15.50 9.54 -10.30
C ALA A 65 15.30 8.11 -10.85
N VAL A 66 15.02 7.15 -9.95
CA VAL A 66 14.73 5.75 -10.32
C VAL A 66 13.39 5.68 -11.05
N ALA A 67 12.36 6.32 -10.51
CA ALA A 67 11.05 6.40 -11.14
C ALA A 67 11.13 7.03 -12.54
N ARG A 68 11.83 8.17 -12.69
CA ARG A 68 12.04 8.81 -14.00
C ARG A 68 12.69 7.87 -15.01
N ARG A 69 13.67 7.07 -14.59
CA ARG A 69 14.36 6.11 -15.44
C ARG A 69 13.46 4.96 -15.87
N LEU A 70 12.55 4.54 -14.99
CA LEU A 70 11.59 3.46 -15.21
C LEU A 70 10.35 3.89 -16.00
N GLN A 71 10.00 5.17 -16.00
CA GLN A 71 8.80 5.71 -16.65
C GLN A 71 8.57 5.22 -18.09
N PRO A 72 9.58 5.16 -19.00
CA PRO A 72 9.34 4.70 -20.37
C PRO A 72 8.84 3.25 -20.48
N ARG A 73 9.01 2.46 -19.41
CA ARG A 73 8.62 1.04 -19.33
C ARG A 73 7.42 0.81 -18.43
N MET A 74 7.34 1.56 -17.34
CA MET A 74 6.33 1.40 -16.29
C MET A 74 5.08 2.26 -16.54
N GLY A 75 5.21 3.35 -17.30
CA GLY A 75 4.11 4.25 -17.65
C GLY A 75 3.96 5.45 -16.73
N THR A 76 2.73 5.75 -16.31
CA THR A 76 2.36 6.99 -15.61
C THR A 76 2.59 6.86 -14.11
N TYR A 77 3.50 7.69 -13.58
CA TYR A 77 3.83 7.70 -12.16
C TYR A 77 2.80 8.50 -11.35
N LEU A 78 2.33 7.90 -10.25
CA LEU A 78 1.30 8.44 -9.37
C LEU A 78 1.74 8.31 -7.90
N ALA A 79 2.44 9.31 -7.38
CA ALA A 79 2.81 9.43 -5.95
C ALA A 79 3.35 8.11 -5.33
N GLY A 80 4.29 7.45 -6.02
CA GLY A 80 4.87 6.18 -5.55
C GLY A 80 4.26 4.92 -6.16
N LEU A 81 3.20 5.04 -6.96
CA LEU A 81 2.57 3.95 -7.71
C LEU A 81 2.66 4.20 -9.22
N TRP A 82 2.25 3.21 -10.01
CA TRP A 82 2.15 3.29 -11.47
C TRP A 82 0.71 3.03 -11.89
N LEU A 83 0.15 3.90 -12.74
CA LEU A 83 -1.23 3.77 -13.24
C LEU A 83 -1.46 2.39 -13.87
N GLU A 84 -0.48 1.88 -14.59
CA GLU A 84 -0.49 0.63 -15.34
C GLU A 84 -0.40 -0.61 -14.44
N GLN A 85 -0.10 -0.43 -13.15
CA GLN A 85 -0.14 -1.47 -12.13
C GLN A 85 -1.39 -1.36 -11.23
N LEU A 86 -2.26 -0.39 -11.47
CA LEU A 86 -3.56 -0.32 -10.82
C LEU A 86 -4.52 -1.34 -11.45
N PRO A 87 -5.42 -1.95 -10.65
CA PRO A 87 -5.69 -1.64 -9.25
C PRO A 87 -4.78 -2.38 -8.26
N HIS A 88 -4.07 -3.41 -8.68
CA HIS A 88 -3.30 -4.32 -7.82
C HIS A 88 -2.34 -3.59 -6.85
N SER A 89 -1.65 -2.55 -7.30
CA SER A 89 -0.73 -1.80 -6.43
C SER A 89 -1.42 -1.01 -5.31
N LEU A 90 -2.76 -0.85 -5.35
CA LEU A 90 -3.56 -0.33 -4.24
C LEU A 90 -3.70 -1.33 -3.10
N LEU A 91 -3.29 -2.59 -3.24
CA LEU A 91 -3.27 -3.57 -2.15
C LEU A 91 -1.93 -3.57 -1.42
N TRP A 92 -1.17 -2.48 -1.49
CA TRP A 92 0.04 -2.34 -0.69
C TRP A 92 -0.26 -2.57 0.79
N THR A 93 0.64 -3.28 1.46
CA THR A 93 0.60 -3.52 2.90
C THR A 93 1.94 -3.11 3.51
N PHE A 94 2.13 -3.34 4.80
CA PHE A 94 3.36 -2.97 5.47
C PHE A 94 3.79 -3.96 6.56
N TYR A 95 5.04 -3.82 6.98
CA TYR A 95 5.63 -4.41 8.17
C TYR A 95 6.15 -3.30 9.08
N HIS A 96 6.14 -3.50 10.40
CA HIS A 96 6.62 -2.47 11.34
C HIS A 96 8.12 -2.34 11.37
N ASP A 97 8.85 -3.42 11.14
CA ASP A 97 10.29 -3.36 11.03
C ASP A 97 10.83 -4.41 10.05
N LYS A 98 12.16 -4.39 9.91
CA LYS A 98 12.89 -5.32 9.05
C LYS A 98 12.72 -6.77 9.50
N TRP A 99 12.64 -7.03 10.81
CA TRP A 99 12.46 -8.39 11.31
C TRP A 99 11.08 -8.93 10.95
N ASP A 100 10.02 -8.12 11.07
CA ASP A 100 8.68 -8.49 10.63
C ASP A 100 8.66 -8.78 9.12
N ALA A 101 9.34 -7.95 8.32
CA ALA A 101 9.45 -8.16 6.87
C ALA A 101 10.17 -9.47 6.52
N GLU A 102 11.29 -9.78 7.20
CA GLU A 102 12.05 -11.02 6.99
C GLU A 102 11.28 -12.28 7.44
N ASN A 103 10.32 -12.14 8.36
CA ASN A 103 9.46 -13.22 8.85
C ASN A 103 8.03 -13.19 8.29
N ASN A 104 7.75 -12.33 7.30
CA ASN A 104 6.44 -12.16 6.66
C ASN A 104 5.28 -11.91 7.66
N ARG A 105 5.53 -11.15 8.72
CA ARG A 105 4.53 -10.77 9.74
C ARG A 105 3.80 -9.48 9.34
N VAL A 106 2.98 -9.57 8.29
CA VAL A 106 2.23 -8.42 7.74
C VAL A 106 1.29 -7.83 8.79
N GLY A 107 1.41 -6.52 9.06
CA GLY A 107 0.48 -5.81 9.94
C GLY A 107 0.40 -6.33 11.36
N ASP A 108 1.47 -6.93 11.87
CA ASP A 108 1.48 -7.60 13.18
C ASP A 108 1.05 -6.67 14.33
N THR A 109 0.02 -7.11 15.03
CA THR A 109 -0.85 -6.28 15.87
C THR A 109 -0.23 -5.93 17.23
N GLU A 110 0.93 -6.47 17.59
CA GLU A 110 1.60 -6.18 18.86
C GLU A 110 2.11 -4.73 18.97
N ARG A 111 2.45 -4.10 17.84
CA ARG A 111 2.94 -2.70 17.81
C ARG A 111 1.86 -1.68 17.41
N GLY A 112 0.67 -2.16 17.09
CA GLY A 112 -0.47 -1.36 16.66
C GLY A 112 -0.25 -0.70 15.30
N PRO A 113 -1.29 -0.11 14.69
CA PRO A 113 -1.19 0.49 13.36
C PRO A 113 -0.26 1.71 13.29
N THR A 114 0.08 2.14 12.07
CA THR A 114 1.05 3.21 11.84
C THR A 114 0.48 4.62 12.06
N ARG A 115 1.24 5.66 11.70
CA ARG A 115 0.82 7.07 11.76
C ARG A 115 0.93 7.71 10.39
N ARG A 116 0.08 8.72 10.14
CA ARG A 116 0.21 9.60 8.97
C ARG A 116 1.24 10.70 9.25
N PRO A 117 1.92 11.21 8.22
CA PRO A 117 2.74 12.40 8.34
C PRO A 117 1.98 13.58 8.95
N ALA A 118 2.64 14.37 9.79
CA ALA A 118 2.02 15.54 10.40
C ALA A 118 1.81 16.71 9.41
N THR A 119 2.56 16.74 8.31
CA THR A 119 2.54 17.81 7.30
C THR A 119 2.75 17.24 5.90
N ASN A 120 2.22 17.91 4.87
CA ASN A 120 2.33 17.49 3.46
C ASN A 120 1.89 16.02 3.25
N ILE A 121 0.72 15.68 3.79
CA ILE A 121 0.17 14.31 3.77
C ILE A 121 -0.05 13.90 2.31
N PRO A 122 0.66 12.87 1.82
CA PRO A 122 0.40 12.33 0.49
C PRO A 122 -1.02 11.74 0.41
N PRO A 123 -1.56 11.52 -0.80
CA PRO A 123 -2.88 10.93 -0.95
C PRO A 123 -3.00 9.60 -0.20
N THR A 124 -4.13 9.32 0.46
CA THR A 124 -4.20 8.18 1.40
C THR A 124 -4.09 6.81 0.72
N TRP A 125 -4.32 6.76 -0.59
CA TRP A 125 -4.11 5.58 -1.43
C TRP A 125 -2.64 5.31 -1.76
N SER A 126 -1.73 6.26 -1.53
CA SER A 126 -0.28 6.07 -1.68
C SER A 126 0.33 5.41 -0.44
N TRP A 127 1.30 4.51 -0.66
CA TRP A 127 2.07 3.89 0.42
C TRP A 127 2.94 4.87 1.21
N THR A 128 3.17 6.07 0.69
CA THR A 128 3.87 7.14 1.42
C THR A 128 2.96 7.93 2.37
N SER A 129 1.67 7.59 2.44
CA SER A 129 0.72 8.22 3.36
C SER A 129 0.84 7.73 4.81
N VAL A 130 1.79 6.83 5.07
CA VAL A 130 2.16 6.25 6.37
C VAL A 130 3.67 6.37 6.61
N GLU A 131 4.05 6.49 7.88
CA GLU A 131 5.43 6.67 8.34
C GLU A 131 5.96 5.42 9.07
N ASP A 132 7.29 5.31 9.16
CA ASP A 132 8.01 4.29 9.95
C ASP A 132 7.59 2.84 9.64
N VAL A 133 7.55 2.50 8.34
CA VAL A 133 7.18 1.17 7.87
C VAL A 133 7.98 0.67 6.68
N VAL A 134 8.14 -0.65 6.64
CA VAL A 134 8.57 -1.37 5.44
C VAL A 134 7.34 -1.65 4.57
N VAL A 135 7.33 -1.12 3.35
CA VAL A 135 6.20 -1.29 2.43
C VAL A 135 6.35 -2.56 1.61
N ARG A 136 5.25 -3.29 1.47
CA ARG A 136 5.10 -4.42 0.55
C ARG A 136 4.11 -4.03 -0.54
N LEU A 137 4.59 -3.90 -1.76
CA LEU A 137 3.74 -3.88 -2.94
C LEU A 137 3.56 -5.32 -3.43
N PRO A 138 2.35 -5.73 -3.80
CA PRO A 138 2.16 -7.07 -4.31
C PRO A 138 2.79 -7.19 -5.71
N SER A 139 3.49 -8.30 -5.95
CA SER A 139 4.33 -8.52 -7.14
C SER A 139 3.68 -9.39 -8.21
N ASP A 140 2.56 -10.03 -7.93
CA ASP A 140 1.97 -11.07 -8.78
C ASP A 140 0.57 -10.68 -9.31
N ALA A 141 0.54 -9.65 -10.16
CA ALA A 141 -0.71 -9.19 -10.79
C ALA A 141 -1.37 -10.30 -11.62
N HIS A 142 -0.58 -11.20 -12.22
CA HIS A 142 -1.05 -12.28 -13.09
C HIS A 142 -1.94 -13.30 -12.37
N ASN A 143 -1.75 -13.46 -11.05
CA ASN A 143 -2.55 -14.38 -10.23
C ASN A 143 -3.80 -13.76 -9.63
N THR A 144 -4.12 -12.51 -9.97
CA THR A 144 -5.33 -11.83 -9.48
C THR A 144 -6.29 -11.47 -10.63
N GLU A 145 -7.58 -11.40 -10.30
CA GLU A 145 -8.62 -10.87 -11.19
C GLU A 145 -9.17 -9.57 -10.64
N ASP A 146 -9.02 -8.50 -11.42
CA ASP A 146 -9.51 -7.18 -11.05
C ASP A 146 -11.04 -7.11 -11.07
N LYS A 147 -11.60 -6.49 -10.03
CA LYS A 147 -13.04 -6.25 -9.85
C LYS A 147 -13.40 -4.76 -9.84
N VAL A 148 -12.42 -3.92 -10.16
CA VAL A 148 -12.60 -2.49 -10.36
C VAL A 148 -12.05 -2.07 -11.71
N ARG A 149 -12.54 -0.92 -12.20
CA ARG A 149 -12.02 -0.27 -13.39
C ARG A 149 -11.56 1.14 -13.05
N ILE A 150 -10.29 1.44 -13.34
CA ILE A 150 -9.77 2.81 -13.24
C ILE A 150 -10.40 3.66 -14.34
N ILE A 151 -10.96 4.81 -13.96
CA ILE A 151 -11.61 5.76 -14.87
C ILE A 151 -10.66 6.92 -15.16
N ASP A 152 -10.03 7.46 -14.12
CA ASP A 152 -9.13 8.61 -14.20
C ASP A 152 -8.21 8.61 -12.98
N ALA A 153 -7.02 9.17 -13.09
CA ALA A 153 -6.09 9.31 -11.98
C ALA A 153 -5.08 10.42 -12.26
N GLY A 154 -4.64 11.09 -11.21
CA GLY A 154 -3.66 12.16 -11.35
C GLY A 154 -3.07 12.60 -10.02
N THR A 155 -1.95 13.30 -10.10
CA THR A 155 -1.27 13.91 -8.95
C THR A 155 -0.85 15.32 -9.29
N THR A 156 -0.82 16.18 -8.27
CA THR A 156 -0.24 17.51 -8.36
C THR A 156 1.10 17.51 -7.65
N PRO A 157 2.23 17.74 -8.34
CA PRO A 157 3.53 17.84 -7.70
C PRO A 157 3.58 18.99 -6.67
N LEU A 158 4.25 18.77 -5.54
CA LEU A 158 4.46 19.82 -4.53
C LEU A 158 5.47 20.86 -5.02
N LEU A 159 6.45 20.40 -5.80
CA LEU A 159 7.52 21.19 -6.40
C LEU A 159 7.62 20.89 -7.90
N ALA A 160 8.69 21.32 -8.56
CA ALA A 160 8.85 21.16 -10.01
C ALA A 160 9.02 19.71 -10.48
N ASP A 161 9.42 18.78 -9.60
CA ASP A 161 9.66 17.39 -10.00
C ASP A 161 8.37 16.54 -9.95
N PRO A 162 7.84 16.07 -11.10
CA PRO A 162 6.64 15.23 -11.13
C PRO A 162 6.83 13.84 -10.51
N PHE A 163 8.06 13.40 -10.26
CA PHE A 163 8.36 12.13 -9.58
C PHE A 163 8.70 12.32 -8.09
N GLY A 164 8.66 13.56 -7.60
CA GLY A 164 8.99 13.91 -6.23
C GLY A 164 7.78 13.93 -5.31
N ALA A 165 7.86 14.75 -4.26
CA ALA A 165 6.75 14.96 -3.34
C ALA A 165 5.53 15.56 -4.06
N VAL A 166 4.33 15.16 -3.63
CA VAL A 166 3.05 15.62 -4.18
C VAL A 166 2.30 16.48 -3.18
N LYS A 167 1.55 17.45 -3.69
CA LYS A 167 0.62 18.28 -2.91
C LYS A 167 -0.71 17.57 -2.68
N ASP A 168 -1.22 16.93 -3.73
CA ASP A 168 -2.49 16.20 -3.75
C ASP A 168 -2.49 15.18 -4.91
N GLY A 169 -3.54 14.36 -4.96
CA GLY A 169 -3.75 13.39 -6.01
C GLY A 169 -5.05 12.62 -5.83
N PHE A 170 -5.51 12.00 -6.91
CA PHE A 170 -6.77 11.28 -6.93
C PHE A 170 -6.69 10.01 -7.78
N ILE A 171 -7.52 9.03 -7.43
CA ILE A 171 -7.83 7.88 -8.28
C ILE A 171 -9.34 7.74 -8.35
N LYS A 172 -9.91 7.91 -9.53
CA LYS A 172 -11.33 7.68 -9.81
C LYS A 172 -11.50 6.28 -10.37
N LEU A 173 -12.35 5.48 -9.74
CA LEU A 173 -12.57 4.09 -10.12
C LEU A 173 -14.05 3.70 -9.99
N ALA A 174 -14.47 2.73 -10.79
CA ALA A 174 -15.76 2.05 -10.69
C ALA A 174 -15.58 0.68 -10.06
N GLY A 175 -16.46 0.30 -9.16
CA GLY A 175 -16.48 -1.03 -8.54
C GLY A 175 -17.64 -1.22 -7.57
N VAL A 176 -17.81 -2.44 -7.07
CA VAL A 176 -18.85 -2.75 -6.09
C VAL A 176 -18.41 -2.26 -4.71
N LEU A 177 -19.17 -1.34 -4.12
CA LEU A 177 -18.93 -0.73 -2.82
C LEU A 177 -20.03 -1.14 -1.85
N ILE A 178 -19.65 -1.68 -0.69
CA ILE A 178 -20.60 -2.09 0.35
C ILE A 178 -20.31 -1.36 1.67
N PRO A 179 -21.35 -1.06 2.48
CA PRO A 179 -21.13 -0.52 3.82
C PRO A 179 -20.61 -1.62 4.75
N SER A 180 -19.73 -1.25 5.67
CA SER A 180 -19.22 -2.09 6.73
C SER A 180 -19.18 -1.29 8.03
N ARG A 181 -19.31 -1.95 9.18
CA ARG A 181 -19.30 -1.25 10.48
C ARG A 181 -18.00 -1.55 11.23
N LEU A 182 -17.27 -0.49 11.58
CA LEU A 182 -16.02 -0.60 12.33
C LEU A 182 -16.28 -1.11 13.75
N ARG A 183 -15.46 -2.07 14.18
CA ARG A 183 -15.35 -2.53 15.56
C ARG A 183 -13.87 -2.63 15.92
N TYR A 184 -13.57 -2.47 17.20
CA TYR A 184 -12.26 -2.77 17.72
C TYR A 184 -12.31 -3.09 19.20
N GLU A 185 -11.39 -3.95 19.62
CA GLU A 185 -11.21 -4.38 21.00
C GLU A 185 -9.75 -4.21 21.41
N VAL A 186 -9.53 -3.81 22.66
CA VAL A 186 -8.20 -3.65 23.23
C VAL A 186 -7.82 -4.95 23.91
N GLU A 187 -6.84 -5.65 23.35
CA GLU A 187 -6.30 -6.90 23.88
C GLU A 187 -5.10 -6.58 24.79
N ALA A 188 -5.12 -7.10 26.02
CA ALA A 188 -4.01 -6.93 26.94
C ALA A 188 -2.84 -7.84 26.52
N GLY A 189 -1.77 -7.25 25.98
CA GLY A 189 -0.55 -7.95 25.61
C GLY A 189 0.53 -7.93 26.71
N PRO A 190 1.57 -8.77 26.60
CA PRO A 190 2.65 -8.88 27.60
C PRO A 190 3.47 -7.59 27.77
N CYS A 191 3.61 -6.79 26.71
CA CYS A 191 4.44 -5.59 26.67
C CYS A 191 3.65 -4.32 26.36
N ALA A 192 2.58 -4.41 25.58
CA ALA A 192 1.69 -3.30 25.22
C ALA A 192 0.28 -3.82 24.93
N ALA A 193 -0.72 -2.93 25.02
CA ALA A 193 -2.06 -3.25 24.59
C ALA A 193 -2.13 -3.30 23.05
N ALA A 194 -2.53 -4.43 22.50
CA ALA A 194 -2.80 -4.58 21.08
C ALA A 194 -4.25 -4.18 20.79
N VAL A 195 -4.54 -3.66 19.60
CA VAL A 195 -5.91 -3.35 19.19
C VAL A 195 -6.26 -4.21 18.00
N ARG A 196 -7.27 -5.06 18.17
CA ARG A 196 -7.81 -5.88 17.09
C ARG A 196 -8.93 -5.11 16.40
N TYR A 197 -8.78 -4.86 15.11
CA TYR A 197 -9.77 -4.17 14.30
C TYR A 197 -10.56 -5.17 13.45
N THR A 198 -11.88 -4.99 13.43
CA THR A 198 -12.80 -5.83 12.68
C THR A 198 -13.85 -5.00 11.96
N LEU A 199 -14.40 -5.57 10.89
CA LEU A 199 -15.53 -5.03 10.16
C LEU A 199 -16.71 -5.99 10.25
N GLU A 200 -17.84 -5.46 10.69
CA GLU A 200 -19.12 -6.15 10.65
C GLU A 200 -19.76 -5.91 9.26
N ILE A 201 -19.87 -6.98 8.46
CA ILE A 201 -20.44 -6.99 7.12
C ILE A 201 -21.56 -8.02 7.09
N GLY A 202 -22.80 -7.55 6.99
CA GLY A 202 -23.97 -8.42 7.15
C GLY A 202 -24.01 -9.05 8.55
N HIS A 203 -23.82 -10.36 8.61
CA HIS A 203 -23.77 -11.14 9.86
C HIS A 203 -22.38 -11.69 10.18
N THR A 204 -21.36 -11.26 9.43
CA THR A 204 -19.99 -11.71 9.60
C THR A 204 -19.14 -10.59 10.19
N GLU A 205 -18.22 -10.97 11.06
CA GLU A 205 -17.19 -10.09 11.58
C GLU A 205 -15.83 -10.56 11.05
N VAL A 206 -15.11 -9.64 10.41
CA VAL A 206 -13.89 -9.97 9.67
C VAL A 206 -12.75 -9.08 10.14
N PRO A 207 -11.59 -9.63 10.52
CA PRO A 207 -10.43 -8.81 10.85
C PRO A 207 -9.93 -8.07 9.61
N PHE A 208 -9.40 -6.87 9.82
CA PHE A 208 -8.70 -6.13 8.77
C PHE A 208 -7.49 -5.40 9.35
N VAL A 209 -6.56 -5.04 8.47
CA VAL A 209 -5.34 -4.31 8.86
C VAL A 209 -5.54 -2.84 8.48
N PRO A 210 -5.73 -1.94 9.45
CA PRO A 210 -5.79 -0.52 9.15
C PRO A 210 -4.39 0.04 8.86
N ASP A 211 -4.32 1.01 7.95
CA ASP A 211 -3.10 1.73 7.61
C ASP A 211 -2.58 2.51 8.83
N VAL A 212 -3.47 3.06 9.66
CA VAL A 212 -3.14 3.91 10.82
C VAL A 212 -4.05 3.63 12.02
N THR A 213 -3.66 4.11 13.21
CA THR A 213 -4.43 3.87 14.43
C THR A 213 -5.77 4.57 14.36
N LEU A 214 -6.86 3.80 14.46
CA LEU A 214 -8.23 4.31 14.38
C LEU A 214 -8.90 4.40 15.75
N SER A 215 -8.40 3.71 16.77
CA SER A 215 -8.98 3.72 18.12
C SER A 215 -8.70 5.01 18.91
N GLU A 216 -7.70 5.79 18.50
CA GLU A 216 -7.28 7.02 19.17
C GLU A 216 -6.45 7.95 18.26
N GLY A 217 -6.08 9.13 18.76
CA GLY A 217 -5.21 10.07 18.06
C GLY A 217 -5.91 10.88 16.96
N SER A 218 -5.11 11.46 16.07
CA SER A 218 -5.59 12.36 15.01
C SER A 218 -6.41 11.66 13.92
N SER A 219 -6.24 10.34 13.77
CA SER A 219 -6.98 9.50 12.82
C SER A 219 -8.11 8.71 13.47
N HIS A 220 -8.50 9.06 14.70
CA HIS A 220 -9.55 8.37 15.44
C HIS A 220 -10.88 8.32 14.68
N ILE A 221 -11.47 7.12 14.65
CA ILE A 221 -12.81 6.83 14.13
C ILE A 221 -13.55 6.03 15.20
N PRO A 222 -14.66 6.55 15.76
CA PRO A 222 -15.43 5.84 16.76
C PRO A 222 -15.88 4.45 16.31
N SER A 223 -15.76 3.47 17.20
CA SER A 223 -16.38 2.16 17.02
C SER A 223 -17.89 2.29 16.74
N GLY A 224 -18.41 1.49 15.81
CA GLY A 224 -19.77 1.56 15.30
C GLY A 224 -19.96 2.47 14.09
N GLN A 225 -18.94 3.25 13.68
CA GLN A 225 -19.02 4.08 12.49
C GLN A 225 -19.09 3.23 11.20
N ILE A 226 -19.85 3.70 10.22
CA ILE A 226 -19.94 3.09 8.90
C ILE A 226 -18.72 3.48 8.06
N LEU A 227 -17.97 2.46 7.67
CA LEU A 227 -16.94 2.46 6.65
C LEU A 227 -17.49 1.78 5.39
N HIS A 228 -16.67 1.69 4.35
CA HIS A 228 -17.05 1.01 3.12
C HIS A 228 -15.95 0.08 2.65
N CYS A 229 -16.33 -1.06 2.08
CA CYS A 229 -15.42 -1.98 1.42
C CYS A 229 -15.67 -1.94 -0.07
N ILE A 230 -14.62 -1.68 -0.87
CA ILE A 230 -14.69 -1.85 -2.33
C ILE A 230 -13.97 -3.12 -2.74
N TYR A 231 -14.67 -3.98 -3.47
CA TYR A 231 -14.11 -5.24 -3.97
C TYR A 231 -13.08 -4.95 -5.04
N LEU A 232 -11.80 -5.15 -4.72
CA LEU A 232 -10.71 -4.77 -5.60
C LEU A 232 -10.29 -5.91 -6.52
N SER A 233 -10.08 -7.11 -5.95
CA SER A 233 -9.66 -8.29 -6.72
C SER A 233 -9.83 -9.60 -5.94
N HIS A 234 -9.66 -10.74 -6.60
CA HIS A 234 -9.46 -12.05 -5.94
C HIS A 234 -8.36 -12.87 -6.61
N HIS A 235 -7.86 -13.90 -5.94
CA HIS A 235 -6.91 -14.84 -6.55
C HIS A 235 -7.55 -15.81 -7.56
N ARG A 236 -6.92 -15.98 -8.72
CA ARG A 236 -7.41 -16.82 -9.84
C ARG A 236 -7.27 -18.33 -9.61
N HIS A 237 -6.16 -18.76 -8.99
CA HIS A 237 -5.72 -20.16 -8.99
C HIS A 237 -5.54 -20.78 -7.60
N ASN A 238 -5.71 -20.01 -6.52
CA ASN A 238 -5.62 -20.53 -5.17
C ASN A 238 -6.99 -21.02 -4.70
N ILE A 239 -7.05 -22.22 -4.13
CA ILE A 239 -8.30 -22.91 -3.72
C ILE A 239 -9.00 -22.15 -2.57
N GLU A 240 -8.27 -21.25 -1.89
CA GLU A 240 -8.79 -20.38 -0.84
C GLU A 240 -9.37 -19.03 -1.36
N GLN A 241 -9.26 -18.76 -2.67
CA GLN A 241 -9.74 -17.55 -3.41
C GLN A 241 -9.96 -16.30 -2.54
N ALA A 242 -8.93 -15.81 -1.87
CA ALA A 242 -9.12 -14.68 -0.97
C ALA A 242 -9.65 -13.45 -1.73
N VAL A 243 -10.69 -12.82 -1.16
CA VAL A 243 -11.30 -11.59 -1.63
C VAL A 243 -10.52 -10.43 -1.04
N MET A 244 -9.95 -9.61 -1.93
CA MET A 244 -9.15 -8.43 -1.56
C MET A 244 -10.00 -7.18 -1.73
N SER A 245 -10.13 -6.42 -0.66
CA SER A 245 -10.93 -5.19 -0.64
C SER A 245 -10.16 -4.03 0.00
N LEU A 246 -10.44 -2.81 -0.45
CA LEU A 246 -10.00 -1.61 0.27
C LEU A 246 -11.05 -1.20 1.29
N VAL A 247 -10.60 -0.86 2.49
CA VAL A 247 -11.44 -0.29 3.54
C VAL A 247 -11.36 1.23 3.45
N LEU A 248 -12.52 1.89 3.33
CA LEU A 248 -12.62 3.29 2.96
C LEU A 248 -13.47 4.09 3.94
N ARG A 249 -13.06 5.33 4.20
CA ARG A 249 -13.85 6.36 4.88
C ARG A 249 -14.47 7.28 3.84
N CYS A 250 -15.79 7.49 3.90
CA CYS A 250 -16.44 8.53 3.10
C CYS A 250 -16.13 9.91 3.71
N CYS A 251 -15.58 10.81 2.90
CA CYS A 251 -15.24 12.18 3.30
C CYS A 251 -16.22 13.20 2.70
N ASP A 252 -16.72 12.93 1.49
CA ASP A 252 -17.74 13.73 0.83
C ASP A 252 -18.73 12.80 0.11
N PRO A 253 -19.91 12.53 0.70
CA PRO A 253 -20.89 11.64 0.10
C PRO A 253 -21.57 12.23 -1.14
N VAL A 254 -21.57 13.56 -1.30
CA VAL A 254 -22.18 14.23 -2.46
C VAL A 254 -21.33 14.00 -3.70
N ASN A 255 -20.01 14.08 -3.55
CA ASN A 255 -19.05 13.92 -4.63
C ASN A 255 -18.43 12.51 -4.72
N GLY A 256 -18.79 11.61 -3.81
CA GLY A 256 -18.25 10.24 -3.77
C GLY A 256 -16.75 10.20 -3.48
N VAL A 257 -16.27 11.04 -2.56
CA VAL A 257 -14.85 11.14 -2.19
C VAL A 257 -14.57 10.30 -0.94
N TYR A 258 -13.52 9.48 -1.03
CA TYR A 258 -13.14 8.52 0.00
C TYR A 258 -11.64 8.57 0.31
N GLN A 259 -11.30 8.27 1.54
CA GLN A 259 -9.92 8.01 1.99
C GLN A 259 -9.74 6.53 2.26
N ARG A 260 -8.58 5.99 1.86
CA ARG A 260 -8.15 4.64 2.22
C ARG A 260 -7.80 4.58 3.71
N LEU A 261 -8.30 3.55 4.38
CA LEU A 261 -8.02 3.24 5.77
C LEU A 261 -7.29 1.91 5.97
N GLY A 262 -7.20 1.06 4.95
CA GLY A 262 -6.55 -0.24 5.06
C GLY A 262 -6.98 -1.21 3.97
N THR A 263 -6.55 -2.45 4.14
CA THR A 263 -6.90 -3.59 3.28
C THR A 263 -7.63 -4.65 4.09
N LEU A 264 -8.64 -5.26 3.48
CA LEU A 264 -9.36 -6.41 3.98
C LEU A 264 -9.08 -7.59 3.05
N GLU A 265 -8.59 -8.68 3.62
CA GLU A 265 -8.46 -9.98 2.97
C GLU A 265 -9.41 -10.95 3.66
N SER A 266 -10.28 -11.59 2.89
CA SER A 266 -11.32 -12.48 3.43
C SER A 266 -11.49 -13.72 2.57
N GLU A 267 -12.13 -14.76 3.11
CA GLU A 267 -12.31 -16.04 2.43
C GLU A 267 -13.13 -15.92 1.12
N ALA A 268 -12.91 -16.83 0.17
CA ALA A 268 -13.64 -16.91 -1.09
C ALA A 268 -15.16 -16.72 -1.00
N ALA A 269 -15.79 -17.36 -0.01
CA ALA A 269 -17.24 -17.34 0.18
C ALA A 269 -17.79 -15.92 0.40
N THR A 270 -16.94 -15.00 0.83
CA THR A 270 -17.28 -13.61 1.09
C THR A 270 -17.47 -12.78 -0.18
N ALA A 271 -17.10 -13.30 -1.36
CA ALA A 271 -17.45 -12.70 -2.64
C ALA A 271 -18.97 -12.47 -2.78
N ALA A 272 -19.77 -13.33 -2.15
CA ALA A 272 -21.23 -13.22 -2.11
C ALA A 272 -21.75 -11.92 -1.46
N TRP A 273 -20.94 -11.22 -0.65
CA TRP A 273 -21.33 -9.90 -0.13
C TRP A 273 -21.50 -8.85 -1.22
N TYR A 274 -20.86 -9.05 -2.37
CA TYR A 274 -20.84 -8.11 -3.48
C TYR A 274 -21.85 -8.49 -4.59
N ASP A 275 -22.46 -9.67 -4.50
CA ASP A 275 -23.37 -10.19 -5.52
C ASP A 275 -24.65 -9.36 -5.63
N GLY A 276 -25.03 -9.01 -6.86
CA GLY A 276 -26.25 -8.27 -7.16
C GLY A 276 -26.21 -6.78 -6.78
N ILE A 277 -25.08 -6.27 -6.31
CA ILE A 277 -24.90 -4.85 -5.96
C ILE A 277 -24.40 -4.09 -7.19
N CYS A 278 -25.01 -2.93 -7.45
CA CYS A 278 -24.61 -2.07 -8.56
C CYS A 278 -23.24 -1.42 -8.28
N GLU A 279 -22.42 -1.29 -9.33
CA GLU A 279 -21.16 -0.55 -9.24
C GLU A 279 -21.41 0.91 -8.87
N SER A 280 -20.52 1.43 -8.04
CA SER A 280 -20.41 2.85 -7.71
C SER A 280 -19.14 3.42 -8.30
N VAL A 281 -19.20 4.69 -8.72
CA VAL A 281 -18.01 5.45 -9.11
C VAL A 281 -17.58 6.29 -7.93
N ILE A 282 -16.35 6.09 -7.46
CA ILE A 282 -15.77 6.82 -6.32
C ILE A 282 -14.45 7.46 -6.69
N THR A 283 -14.02 8.43 -5.89
CA THR A 283 -12.71 9.07 -5.98
C THR A 283 -11.94 8.88 -4.68
N LEU A 284 -10.80 8.22 -4.76
CA LEU A 284 -9.85 8.10 -3.66
C LEU A 284 -8.98 9.35 -3.61
N VAL A 285 -8.75 9.88 -2.40
CA VAL A 285 -7.86 11.02 -2.11
C VAL A 285 -6.89 10.75 -0.98
#